data_AF-A0A2N5XLL8-F1
#
_entry.id   AF-A0A2N5XLL8-F1
#
_cell.length_a   1.000
_cell.length_b   1.000
_cell.length_c   1.000
_cell.angle_alpha   90.00
_cell.angle_beta   90.00
_cell.angle_gamma   90.00
#
_symmetry.space_group_name_H-M   'P 1'
#
loop_
_entity.id
_entity.type
_entity.pdbx_description
1 polymer ?
#
loop_
_entity_poly.entity_id
_entity_poly.type
_entity_poly.pdbx_seq_one_letter_code
_entity_poly.pdbx_strand_id
1 'polypeptide(L)'
;MTTNTKSLYRHRIDASLPLLVNRFSMPDYNGATVELWVFDSMERRRAAETRLKHAGVEAHIYSAYKPLIHALLEDVMLEGATDIILHYPVIEGASKVRFLLEAYPALDVIANLAGVEQCRFEATAHETGPIAYRIDYMDAAGVRQEIDIFAPNRVRDDHTGKKVLSSCGWIRVQGARDHALDCDEAYVTDQEVAFTAIMHCLQDQTWVGDAPYFDRLNMKISAPFYDQALPLEGEWISTAEAMHEDLYFSALELLKVKQGLEETERTFGPGQLTPMVVCSDSNMLEIELETVNDPHLAQDCSDSSDAPLPSRVAGWCLPVPANPGAFDLVGLSEADHWLAPETIKFCLDQLGGDPLTARSQRGRPVWARHIAGNGPALMITSGQHSNETTGPVGALRAAAVLQQNKHAFSIAPLINPDGFALFRELCQDFPQHMNHAARYTAGGNDLEYVARGFENDVQYQARALTDANLHLNLHGYPSHEWTRPFTGYVPRGMESWTVPKGFMLIVRYKSGWKAQANAILYAMIDVLARFEPLVAMNRDQLDRHKHYTGGDVPFATHKDIAFLIDEVSEGVFPITIITEAPDETVYGERFKLQHTAQMISVLSAAEASKDVLQHTDLP
;
A
#
# COMPACT_ATOMS: atom_id res chain seq x y z
N MET A 1 -7.60 -12.46 31.69
CA MET A 1 -8.00 -11.07 32.01
C MET A 1 -9.02 -10.68 30.95
N THR A 2 -10.14 -10.03 31.25
CA THR A 2 -11.16 -9.78 30.21
C THR A 2 -10.74 -8.66 29.26
N THR A 3 -10.91 -8.84 27.96
CA THR A 3 -10.83 -7.77 26.95
C THR A 3 -11.74 -6.62 27.37
N ASN A 4 -11.21 -5.40 27.40
CA ASN A 4 -11.95 -4.20 27.78
C ASN A 4 -11.99 -3.24 26.59
N THR A 5 -13.21 -2.96 26.12
CA THR A 5 -13.46 -2.07 24.99
C THR A 5 -14.12 -0.79 25.49
N LYS A 6 -13.56 0.36 25.09
CA LYS A 6 -14.11 1.68 25.37
C LYS A 6 -14.47 2.36 24.05
N SER A 7 -15.78 2.47 23.81
CA SER A 7 -16.31 3.26 22.69
C SER A 7 -15.99 4.74 22.89
N LEU A 8 -15.42 5.36 21.86
CA LEU A 8 -15.11 6.79 21.79
C LEU A 8 -16.17 7.55 20.98
N TYR A 9 -16.67 6.92 19.92
CA TYR A 9 -17.64 7.53 19.02
C TYR A 9 -18.44 6.46 18.28
N ARG A 10 -19.73 6.71 18.08
CA ARG A 10 -20.59 5.92 17.20
C ARG A 10 -21.60 6.83 16.53
N HIS A 11 -21.70 6.76 15.20
CA HIS A 11 -22.60 7.60 14.44
C HIS A 11 -23.11 6.91 13.18
N ARG A 12 -24.25 7.38 12.68
CA ARG A 12 -24.85 6.93 11.43
C ARG A 12 -25.08 8.12 10.53
N ILE A 13 -24.73 7.97 9.26
CA ILE A 13 -24.85 9.02 8.24
C ILE A 13 -25.69 8.46 7.10
N ASP A 14 -26.69 9.21 6.63
CA ASP A 14 -27.46 8.85 5.44
C ASP A 14 -26.55 8.85 4.21
N ALA A 15 -26.67 7.83 3.37
CA ALA A 15 -25.86 7.74 2.17
C ALA A 15 -26.22 8.85 1.17
N SER A 16 -25.21 9.45 0.54
CA SER A 16 -25.38 10.63 -0.31
C SER A 16 -26.20 10.35 -1.56
N LEU A 17 -25.93 9.25 -2.27
CA LEU A 17 -26.62 8.93 -3.52
C LEU A 17 -28.14 8.78 -3.35
N PRO A 18 -28.67 8.02 -2.37
CA PRO A 18 -30.11 7.98 -2.08
C PRO A 18 -30.72 9.36 -1.76
N LEU A 19 -30.03 10.20 -0.98
CA LEU A 19 -30.50 11.55 -0.65
C LEU A 19 -30.59 12.44 -1.90
N LEU A 20 -29.57 12.40 -2.76
CA LEU A 20 -29.54 13.15 -4.02
C LEU A 20 -30.65 12.66 -4.98
N VAL A 21 -30.83 11.34 -5.10
CA VAL A 21 -31.92 10.78 -5.91
C VAL A 21 -33.28 11.25 -5.39
N ASN A 22 -33.51 11.26 -4.08
CA ASN A 22 -34.75 11.74 -3.50
C ASN A 22 -34.96 13.24 -3.75
N ARG A 23 -33.91 14.06 -3.60
CA ARG A 23 -33.95 15.51 -3.88
C ARG A 23 -34.32 15.77 -5.34
N PHE A 24 -33.61 15.17 -6.29
CA PHE A 24 -33.80 15.44 -7.71
C PHE A 24 -35.00 14.70 -8.32
N SER A 25 -35.64 13.78 -7.60
CA SER A 25 -36.94 13.23 -8.00
C SER A 25 -38.12 14.16 -7.68
N MET A 26 -37.89 15.30 -7.02
CA MET A 26 -38.96 16.25 -6.71
C MET A 26 -39.48 16.95 -7.97
N PRO A 27 -40.77 17.34 -8.03
CA PRO A 27 -41.38 17.95 -9.21
C PRO A 27 -40.67 19.20 -9.74
N ASP A 28 -39.96 19.93 -8.89
CA ASP A 28 -39.23 21.15 -9.26
C ASP A 28 -38.08 20.89 -10.24
N TYR A 29 -37.57 19.66 -10.30
CA TYR A 29 -36.50 19.25 -11.21
C TYR A 29 -37.01 18.53 -12.46
N ASN A 30 -38.32 18.35 -12.62
CA ASN A 30 -38.88 17.70 -13.79
C ASN A 30 -38.58 18.50 -15.07
N GLY A 31 -37.86 17.87 -16.00
CA GLY A 31 -37.32 18.50 -17.22
C GLY A 31 -35.89 19.03 -17.09
N ALA A 32 -35.30 19.00 -15.90
CA ALA A 32 -33.91 19.43 -15.68
C ALA A 32 -32.90 18.39 -16.15
N THR A 33 -31.69 18.87 -16.45
CA THR A 33 -30.48 18.07 -16.59
C THR A 33 -29.69 18.13 -15.30
N VAL A 34 -29.28 16.97 -14.77
CA VAL A 34 -28.56 16.85 -13.50
C VAL A 34 -27.30 16.02 -13.70
N GLU A 35 -26.14 16.61 -13.43
CA GLU A 35 -24.86 15.90 -13.39
C GLU A 35 -24.38 15.80 -11.94
N LEU A 36 -23.98 14.60 -11.52
CA LEU A 36 -23.50 14.35 -10.16
C LEU A 36 -22.14 13.66 -10.20
N TRP A 37 -21.26 14.01 -9.27
CA TRP A 37 -20.02 13.27 -9.00
C TRP A 37 -20.07 12.73 -7.58
N VAL A 38 -20.01 11.41 -7.44
CA VAL A 38 -20.10 10.69 -6.15
C VAL A 38 -19.09 9.55 -6.07
N PHE A 39 -18.85 9.02 -4.88
CA PHE A 39 -17.90 7.91 -4.64
C PHE A 39 -18.56 6.51 -4.71
N ASP A 40 -19.76 6.42 -5.31
CA ASP A 40 -20.50 5.15 -5.47
C ASP A 40 -20.05 4.37 -6.71
N SER A 41 -20.23 3.04 -6.67
CA SER A 41 -19.95 2.15 -7.80
C SER A 41 -20.75 2.51 -9.06
N MET A 42 -20.24 2.08 -10.22
CA MET A 42 -20.93 2.26 -11.50
C MET A 42 -22.36 1.73 -11.45
N GLU A 43 -22.58 0.54 -10.88
CA GLU A 43 -23.89 -0.10 -10.83
C GLU A 43 -24.91 0.74 -10.04
N ARG A 44 -24.49 1.28 -8.89
CA ARG A 44 -25.31 2.17 -8.06
C ARG A 44 -25.61 3.48 -8.78
N ARG A 45 -24.61 4.07 -9.45
CA ARG A 45 -24.77 5.30 -10.25
C ARG A 45 -25.77 5.10 -11.39
N ARG A 46 -25.63 4.04 -12.20
CA ARG A 46 -26.57 3.75 -13.31
C ARG A 46 -27.99 3.40 -12.82
N ALA A 47 -28.13 2.74 -11.67
CA ALA A 47 -29.43 2.51 -11.03
C ALA A 47 -30.10 3.82 -10.58
N ALA A 48 -29.32 4.76 -10.03
CA ALA A 48 -29.79 6.09 -9.65
C ALA A 48 -30.22 6.94 -10.85
N GLU A 49 -29.43 6.94 -11.94
CA GLU A 49 -29.81 7.59 -13.22
C GLU A 49 -31.15 7.07 -13.74
N THR A 50 -31.34 5.74 -13.71
CA THR A 50 -32.60 5.11 -14.13
C THR A 50 -33.78 5.61 -13.28
N ARG A 51 -33.60 5.75 -11.96
CA ARG A 51 -34.65 6.28 -11.07
C ARG A 51 -34.98 7.73 -11.38
N LEU A 52 -33.98 8.59 -11.60
CA LEU A 52 -34.16 9.99 -11.95
C LEU A 52 -34.86 10.17 -13.30
N LYS A 53 -34.53 9.32 -14.28
CA LYS A 53 -35.23 9.27 -15.57
C LYS A 53 -36.73 8.99 -15.42
N HIS A 54 -37.11 8.09 -14.51
CA HIS A 54 -38.53 7.84 -14.22
C HIS A 54 -39.24 9.03 -13.56
N ALA A 55 -38.51 9.91 -12.86
CA ALA A 55 -39.03 11.17 -12.33
C ALA A 55 -39.08 12.30 -13.38
N GLY A 56 -38.61 12.03 -14.61
CA GLY A 56 -38.55 13.00 -15.70
C GLY A 56 -37.34 13.93 -15.63
N VAL A 57 -36.24 13.48 -15.04
CA VAL A 57 -34.96 14.19 -14.99
C VAL A 57 -33.95 13.48 -15.87
N GLU A 58 -33.24 14.21 -16.72
CA GLU A 58 -32.11 13.67 -17.47
C GLU A 58 -30.87 13.74 -16.58
N ALA A 59 -30.39 12.60 -16.09
CA ALA A 59 -29.29 12.55 -15.15
C ALA A 59 -28.10 11.76 -15.70
N HIS A 60 -26.89 12.26 -15.43
CA HIS A 60 -25.65 11.51 -15.60
C HIS A 60 -24.85 11.59 -14.29
N ILE A 61 -24.41 10.44 -13.78
CA ILE A 61 -23.76 10.33 -12.48
C ILE A 61 -22.37 9.72 -12.69
N TYR A 62 -21.35 10.56 -12.52
CA TYR A 62 -19.94 10.26 -12.67
C TYR A 62 -19.30 9.82 -11.35
N SER A 63 -18.12 9.20 -11.44
CA SER A 63 -17.28 8.95 -10.27
C SER A 63 -16.54 10.22 -9.86
N ALA A 64 -16.56 10.54 -8.56
CA ALA A 64 -15.70 11.55 -7.95
C ALA A 64 -14.27 11.02 -7.67
N TYR A 65 -14.09 9.70 -7.69
CA TYR A 65 -12.80 9.03 -7.52
C TYR A 65 -12.23 8.66 -8.89
N LYS A 66 -11.00 9.07 -9.19
CA LYS A 66 -10.30 8.79 -10.46
C LYS A 66 -11.17 9.06 -11.71
N PRO A 67 -11.69 10.30 -11.89
CA PRO A 67 -12.67 10.65 -12.92
C PRO A 67 -12.19 10.32 -14.35
N LEU A 68 -10.90 10.50 -14.67
CA LEU A 68 -10.37 10.13 -15.99
C LEU A 68 -10.45 8.63 -16.24
N ILE A 69 -10.07 7.80 -15.27
CA ILE A 69 -10.10 6.34 -15.42
C ILE A 69 -11.55 5.86 -15.59
N HIS A 70 -12.47 6.36 -14.76
CA HIS A 70 -13.89 6.01 -14.90
C HIS A 70 -14.46 6.48 -16.24
N ALA A 71 -14.11 7.68 -16.72
CA ALA A 71 -14.54 8.14 -18.04
C ALA A 71 -14.05 7.23 -19.17
N LEU A 72 -12.78 6.80 -19.14
CA LEU A 72 -12.21 5.88 -20.12
C LEU A 72 -12.86 4.48 -20.08
N LEU A 73 -13.33 4.05 -18.92
CA LEU A 73 -13.97 2.74 -18.75
C LEU A 73 -15.48 2.76 -19.06
N GLU A 74 -16.13 3.90 -18.92
CA GLU A 74 -17.60 3.97 -18.88
C GLU A 74 -18.21 4.82 -19.99
N ASP A 75 -17.57 5.93 -20.37
CA ASP A 75 -18.24 7.01 -21.12
C ASP A 75 -17.52 7.39 -22.43
N VAL A 76 -16.21 7.17 -22.52
CA VAL A 76 -15.37 7.60 -23.66
C VAL A 76 -15.00 6.40 -24.54
N MET A 77 -15.38 6.45 -25.82
CA MET A 77 -15.05 5.43 -26.82
C MET A 77 -13.83 5.87 -27.64
N LEU A 78 -12.72 5.13 -27.51
CA LEU A 78 -11.46 5.41 -28.20
C LEU A 78 -11.03 4.27 -29.14
N GLU A 79 -11.90 3.29 -29.41
CA GLU A 79 -11.60 2.23 -30.37
C GLU A 79 -11.34 2.80 -31.77
N GLY A 80 -10.20 2.43 -32.36
CA GLY A 80 -9.73 2.95 -33.63
C GLY A 80 -9.24 4.40 -33.59
N ALA A 81 -9.16 5.03 -32.40
CA ALA A 81 -8.58 6.35 -32.25
C ALA A 81 -7.06 6.33 -32.44
N THR A 82 -6.52 7.40 -33.02
CA THR A 82 -5.09 7.60 -33.24
C THR A 82 -4.64 8.94 -32.67
N ASP A 83 -3.34 9.12 -32.43
CA ASP A 83 -2.75 10.34 -31.85
C ASP A 83 -3.44 10.83 -30.57
N ILE A 84 -3.60 9.94 -29.60
CA ILE A 84 -4.27 10.26 -28.33
C ILE A 84 -3.32 11.06 -27.42
N ILE A 85 -3.80 12.20 -26.93
CA ILE A 85 -3.10 13.07 -25.98
C ILE A 85 -3.99 13.24 -24.75
N LEU A 86 -3.51 12.76 -23.61
CA LEU A 86 -4.13 12.98 -22.31
C LEU A 86 -3.50 14.23 -21.67
N HIS A 87 -4.23 15.33 -21.72
CA HIS A 87 -3.86 16.53 -20.99
C HIS A 87 -4.28 16.42 -19.52
N TYR A 88 -3.32 16.65 -18.61
CA TYR A 88 -3.59 16.66 -17.17
C TYR A 88 -3.30 18.03 -16.56
N PRO A 89 -4.12 18.50 -15.60
CA PRO A 89 -3.93 19.81 -15.02
C PRO A 89 -2.77 19.83 -14.00
N VAL A 90 -1.95 20.87 -14.06
CA VAL A 90 -0.93 21.19 -13.05
C VAL A 90 -1.39 22.43 -12.29
N ILE A 91 -1.70 22.24 -11.01
CA ILE A 91 -2.24 23.27 -10.13
C ILE A 91 -1.13 23.86 -9.25
N GLU A 92 -1.06 25.18 -9.14
CA GLU A 92 -0.15 25.84 -8.20
C GLU A 92 -0.44 25.40 -6.76
N GLY A 93 0.61 25.05 -6.01
CA GLY A 93 0.52 24.58 -4.62
C GLY A 93 0.23 23.08 -4.46
N ALA A 94 -0.10 22.35 -5.52
CA ALA A 94 -0.16 20.88 -5.52
C ALA A 94 1.13 20.27 -6.10
N SER A 95 1.37 18.98 -5.83
CA SER A 95 2.43 18.24 -6.53
C SER A 95 2.18 18.25 -8.04
N LYS A 96 3.21 18.51 -8.83
CA LYS A 96 3.12 18.56 -10.31
C LYS A 96 2.63 17.24 -10.91
N VAL A 97 2.87 16.12 -10.22
CA VAL A 97 2.47 14.78 -10.66
C VAL A 97 1.14 14.33 -10.03
N ARG A 98 0.43 15.16 -9.25
CA ARG A 98 -0.80 14.72 -8.54
C ARG A 98 -1.89 14.21 -9.46
N PHE A 99 -2.19 14.93 -10.55
CA PHE A 99 -3.22 14.50 -11.52
C PHE A 99 -2.68 13.45 -12.48
N LEU A 100 -1.37 13.42 -12.69
CA LEU A 100 -0.71 12.36 -13.44
C LEU A 100 -0.82 11.03 -12.71
N LEU A 101 -0.51 10.99 -11.41
CA LEU A 101 -0.68 9.81 -10.56
C LEU A 101 -2.15 9.41 -10.43
N GLU A 102 -3.10 10.36 -10.30
CA GLU A 102 -4.54 10.02 -10.32
C GLU A 102 -4.99 9.37 -11.63
N ALA A 103 -4.32 9.70 -12.73
CA ALA A 103 -4.53 9.09 -14.03
C ALA A 103 -3.84 7.72 -14.20
N TYR A 104 -3.16 7.17 -13.20
CA TYR A 104 -2.65 5.80 -13.28
C TYR A 104 -3.81 4.79 -13.28
N PRO A 105 -3.83 3.71 -14.08
CA PRO A 105 -2.95 3.36 -15.20
C PRO A 105 -3.63 3.64 -16.57
N ALA A 106 -4.03 4.89 -16.87
CA ALA A 106 -4.79 5.26 -18.08
C ALA A 106 -4.13 4.80 -19.39
N LEU A 107 -2.80 4.86 -19.48
CA LEU A 107 -2.09 4.41 -20.68
C LEU A 107 -2.29 2.91 -20.93
N ASP A 108 -2.28 2.09 -19.88
CA ASP A 108 -2.53 0.65 -19.98
C ASP A 108 -4.00 0.36 -20.32
N VAL A 109 -4.95 1.12 -19.73
CA VAL A 109 -6.37 1.02 -20.08
C VAL A 109 -6.58 1.30 -21.58
N ILE A 110 -5.96 2.35 -22.10
CA ILE A 110 -6.08 2.76 -23.51
C ILE A 110 -5.33 1.80 -24.44
N ALA A 111 -4.14 1.31 -24.06
CA ALA A 111 -3.35 0.39 -24.87
C ALA A 111 -4.04 -0.96 -25.12
N ASN A 112 -4.99 -1.34 -24.24
CA ASN A 112 -5.82 -2.53 -24.43
C ASN A 112 -6.97 -2.34 -25.43
N LEU A 113 -7.22 -1.12 -25.92
CA LEU A 113 -8.27 -0.84 -26.89
C LEU A 113 -7.84 -1.19 -28.31
N ALA A 114 -8.76 -1.74 -29.09
CA ALA A 114 -8.48 -2.16 -30.46
C ALA A 114 -8.20 -0.95 -31.37
N GLY A 115 -7.10 -1.02 -32.13
CA GLY A 115 -6.77 -0.02 -33.16
C GLY A 115 -6.15 1.27 -32.62
N VAL A 116 -5.76 1.33 -31.35
CA VAL A 116 -5.00 2.45 -30.79
C VAL A 116 -3.51 2.27 -31.07
N GLU A 117 -2.88 3.29 -31.67
CA GLU A 117 -1.45 3.25 -32.04
C GLU A 117 -0.55 3.92 -31.00
N GLN A 118 -0.95 5.09 -30.48
CA GLN A 118 -0.14 5.89 -29.57
C GLN A 118 -1.01 6.68 -28.60
N CYS A 119 -0.55 6.76 -27.34
CA CYS A 119 -1.13 7.58 -26.30
C CYS A 119 -0.01 8.20 -25.46
N ARG A 120 -0.11 9.49 -25.13
CA ARG A 120 0.87 10.19 -24.28
C ARG A 120 0.20 11.19 -23.36
N PHE A 121 0.90 11.58 -22.30
CA PHE A 121 0.48 12.68 -21.43
C PHE A 121 1.10 14.01 -21.85
N GLU A 122 0.34 15.09 -21.69
CA GLU A 122 0.83 16.46 -21.78
C GLU A 122 0.35 17.27 -20.56
N ALA A 123 1.27 17.98 -19.90
CA ALA A 123 0.91 18.83 -18.77
C ALA A 123 0.25 20.13 -19.25
N THR A 124 -0.86 20.52 -18.61
CA THR A 124 -1.53 21.79 -18.87
C THR A 124 -1.54 22.62 -17.58
N ALA A 125 -0.93 23.80 -17.61
CA ALA A 125 -1.00 24.72 -16.47
C ALA A 125 -2.45 25.17 -16.26
N HIS A 126 -2.94 25.09 -15.03
CA HIS A 126 -4.27 25.56 -14.66
C HIS A 126 -4.14 26.87 -13.86
N GLU A 127 -4.89 27.88 -14.28
CA GLU A 127 -4.92 29.19 -13.61
C GLU A 127 -6.30 29.49 -13.01
N THR A 128 -7.36 29.31 -13.80
CA THR A 128 -8.75 29.62 -13.41
C THR A 128 -9.73 28.65 -14.08
N GLY A 129 -10.95 28.56 -13.54
CA GLY A 129 -12.01 27.72 -14.09
C GLY A 129 -12.03 26.29 -13.53
N PRO A 130 -12.88 25.41 -14.08
CA PRO A 130 -13.00 24.03 -13.61
C PRO A 130 -11.69 23.27 -13.82
N ILE A 131 -11.35 22.40 -12.87
CA ILE A 131 -10.22 21.49 -13.01
C ILE A 131 -10.70 20.32 -13.87
N ALA A 132 -10.00 20.05 -14.97
CA ALA A 132 -10.37 19.00 -15.90
C ALA A 132 -9.12 18.35 -16.52
N TYR A 133 -9.27 17.07 -16.87
CA TYR A 133 -8.44 16.43 -17.88
C TYR A 133 -9.01 16.77 -19.26
N ARG A 134 -8.18 16.72 -20.30
CA ARG A 134 -8.65 16.83 -21.68
C ARG A 134 -8.06 15.71 -22.53
N ILE A 135 -8.88 15.11 -23.39
CA ILE A 135 -8.48 14.07 -24.32
C ILE A 135 -8.57 14.65 -25.73
N ASP A 136 -7.41 14.81 -26.37
CA ASP A 136 -7.35 15.13 -27.80
C ASP A 136 -7.06 13.83 -28.54
N TYR A 137 -7.81 13.52 -29.60
CA TYR A 137 -7.54 12.34 -30.42
C TYR A 137 -8.05 12.52 -31.85
N MET A 138 -7.57 11.68 -32.76
CA MET A 138 -8.10 11.55 -34.10
C MET A 138 -8.99 10.31 -34.17
N ASP A 139 -10.27 10.49 -34.49
CA ASP A 139 -11.22 9.37 -34.60
C ASP A 139 -10.94 8.49 -35.84
N ALA A 140 -11.68 7.38 -35.96
CA ALA A 140 -11.55 6.44 -37.08
C ALA A 140 -11.84 7.06 -38.46
N ALA A 141 -12.48 8.25 -38.52
CA ALA A 141 -12.72 8.99 -39.75
C ALA A 141 -11.60 10.01 -40.05
N GLY A 142 -10.58 10.11 -39.21
CA GLY A 142 -9.48 11.07 -39.36
C GLY A 142 -9.83 12.47 -38.87
N VAL A 143 -10.89 12.63 -38.07
CA VAL A 143 -11.34 13.93 -37.53
C VAL A 143 -10.80 14.10 -36.12
N ARG A 144 -10.25 15.29 -35.85
CA ARG A 144 -9.80 15.65 -34.50
C ARG A 144 -11.02 15.87 -33.60
N GLN A 145 -11.01 15.15 -32.49
CA GLN A 145 -11.98 15.26 -31.40
C GLN A 145 -11.28 15.79 -30.15
N GLU A 146 -12.06 16.45 -29.30
CA GLU A 146 -11.62 16.99 -28.02
C GLU A 146 -12.71 16.70 -26.99
N ILE A 147 -12.33 16.14 -25.83
CA ILE A 147 -13.24 15.82 -24.74
C ILE A 147 -12.64 16.32 -23.43
N ASP A 148 -13.37 17.18 -22.73
CA ASP A 148 -13.03 17.60 -21.36
C ASP A 148 -13.68 16.67 -20.34
N ILE A 149 -12.88 16.18 -19.39
CA ILE A 149 -13.32 15.34 -18.27
C ILE A 149 -13.13 16.12 -16.98
N PHE A 150 -14.24 16.60 -16.40
CA PHE A 150 -14.21 17.35 -15.15
C PHE A 150 -13.67 16.50 -13.99
N ALA A 151 -12.76 17.08 -13.21
CA ALA A 151 -12.13 16.45 -12.07
C ALA A 151 -12.55 17.16 -10.76
N PRO A 152 -13.57 16.67 -10.05
CA PRO A 152 -14.17 17.38 -8.92
C PRO A 152 -13.21 17.43 -7.73
N ASN A 153 -12.59 18.57 -7.51
CA ASN A 153 -11.65 18.80 -6.43
C ASN A 153 -11.95 20.11 -5.72
N ARG A 154 -11.63 20.16 -4.42
CA ARG A 154 -11.73 21.37 -3.61
C ARG A 154 -10.52 21.54 -2.72
N VAL A 155 -10.12 22.80 -2.55
CA VAL A 155 -9.11 23.17 -1.55
C VAL A 155 -9.75 23.14 -0.17
N ARG A 156 -9.14 22.41 0.76
CA ARG A 156 -9.54 22.38 2.16
C ARG A 156 -8.32 22.33 3.08
N ASP A 157 -8.51 22.72 4.33
CA ASP A 157 -7.53 22.41 5.37
C ASP A 157 -7.73 20.94 5.80
N ASP A 158 -6.64 20.18 5.88
CA ASP A 158 -6.69 18.79 6.32
C ASP A 158 -6.64 18.65 7.86
N HIS A 159 -6.53 17.40 8.34
CA HIS A 159 -6.49 17.08 9.76
C HIS A 159 -5.24 17.63 10.50
N THR A 160 -4.19 18.08 9.79
CA THR A 160 -3.05 18.79 10.39
C THR A 160 -3.10 20.30 10.19
N GLY A 161 -4.15 20.81 9.53
CA GLY A 161 -4.34 22.22 9.21
C GLY A 161 -3.62 22.68 7.94
N LYS A 162 -3.10 21.76 7.13
CA LYS A 162 -2.45 22.07 5.85
C LYS A 162 -3.47 22.18 4.74
N LYS A 163 -3.25 23.12 3.81
CA LYS A 163 -4.07 23.23 2.60
C LYS A 163 -3.78 22.07 1.64
N VAL A 164 -4.81 21.32 1.29
CA VAL A 164 -4.75 20.22 0.33
C VAL A 164 -5.84 20.38 -0.73
N LEU A 165 -5.54 19.90 -1.93
CA LEU A 165 -6.51 19.78 -3.02
C LEU A 165 -7.04 18.34 -3.03
N SER A 166 -8.24 18.13 -2.50
CA SER A 166 -8.83 16.80 -2.32
C SER A 166 -9.96 16.54 -3.31
N SER A 167 -10.10 15.28 -3.72
CA SER A 167 -11.29 14.80 -4.44
C SER A 167 -12.55 15.07 -3.60
N CYS A 168 -13.64 15.45 -4.24
CA CYS A 168 -14.91 15.76 -3.56
C CYS A 168 -16.12 15.44 -4.43
N GLY A 169 -17.30 15.40 -3.80
CA GLY A 169 -18.55 15.35 -4.56
C GLY A 169 -18.83 16.66 -5.29
N TRP A 170 -19.68 16.59 -6.32
CA TRP A 170 -20.08 17.76 -7.09
C TRP A 170 -21.50 17.63 -7.64
N ILE A 171 -22.22 18.74 -7.77
CA ILE A 171 -23.58 18.80 -8.30
C ILE A 171 -23.64 19.90 -9.36
N ARG A 172 -24.13 19.54 -10.55
CA ARG A 172 -24.56 20.50 -11.57
C ARG A 172 -26.04 20.27 -11.91
N VAL A 173 -26.82 21.33 -11.89
CA VAL A 173 -28.25 21.32 -12.26
C VAL A 173 -28.51 22.44 -13.24
N GLN A 174 -29.20 22.13 -14.34
CA GLN A 174 -29.63 23.10 -15.33
C GLN A 174 -31.07 22.84 -15.77
N GLY A 175 -31.85 23.91 -15.94
CA GLY A 175 -33.21 23.81 -16.46
C GLY A 175 -34.22 23.29 -15.44
N ALA A 176 -33.97 23.51 -14.15
CA ALA A 176 -35.00 23.33 -13.13
C ALA A 176 -36.19 24.26 -13.39
N ARG A 177 -37.38 23.89 -12.89
CA ARG A 177 -38.61 24.68 -13.06
C ARG A 177 -38.49 26.07 -12.48
N ASP A 178 -37.81 26.17 -11.33
CA ASP A 178 -37.33 27.43 -10.78
C ASP A 178 -35.83 27.51 -11.03
N HIS A 179 -35.41 28.45 -11.89
CA HIS A 179 -34.00 28.67 -12.23
C HIS A 179 -33.13 29.03 -11.02
N ALA A 180 -33.72 29.44 -9.88
CA ALA A 180 -32.97 29.62 -8.64
C ALA A 180 -32.41 28.30 -8.07
N LEU A 181 -32.87 27.15 -8.56
CA LEU A 181 -32.39 25.81 -8.19
C LEU A 181 -31.26 25.30 -9.08
N ASP A 182 -30.96 26.00 -10.19
CA ASP A 182 -29.80 25.68 -11.04
C ASP A 182 -28.52 26.00 -10.26
N CYS A 183 -27.55 25.08 -10.30
CA CYS A 183 -26.32 25.21 -9.54
C CYS A 183 -25.15 24.50 -10.22
N ASP A 184 -23.92 24.86 -9.84
CA ASP A 184 -22.68 24.21 -10.22
C ASP A 184 -21.71 24.35 -9.04
N GLU A 185 -21.79 23.42 -8.08
CA GLU A 185 -21.13 23.57 -6.78
C GLU A 185 -20.62 22.25 -6.20
N ALA A 186 -19.59 22.37 -5.37
CA ALA A 186 -19.04 21.25 -4.60
C ALA A 186 -20.07 20.72 -3.60
N TYR A 187 -20.11 19.40 -3.44
CA TYR A 187 -20.99 18.70 -2.52
C TYR A 187 -20.18 17.83 -1.57
N VAL A 188 -20.42 17.94 -0.27
CA VAL A 188 -19.76 17.11 0.74
C VAL A 188 -20.45 15.75 0.77
N THR A 189 -19.77 14.70 0.31
CA THR A 189 -20.35 13.35 0.31
C THR A 189 -20.37 12.73 1.71
N ASP A 190 -21.18 11.68 1.88
CA ASP A 190 -21.28 10.87 3.09
C ASP A 190 -19.94 10.28 3.52
N GLN A 191 -19.13 9.79 2.58
CA GLN A 191 -17.79 9.27 2.86
C GLN A 191 -16.85 10.38 3.35
N GLU A 192 -16.94 11.61 2.79
CA GLU A 192 -16.19 12.76 3.26
C GLU A 192 -16.62 13.19 4.68
N VAL A 193 -17.93 13.19 4.96
CA VAL A 193 -18.44 13.45 6.31
C VAL A 193 -17.93 12.39 7.27
N ALA A 194 -17.93 11.12 6.87
CA ALA A 194 -17.48 10.01 7.71
C ALA A 194 -15.99 10.12 8.07
N PHE A 195 -15.13 10.33 7.05
CA PHE A 195 -13.70 10.57 7.26
C PHE A 195 -13.45 11.74 8.22
N THR A 196 -14.12 12.88 7.97
CA THR A 196 -13.98 14.09 8.78
C THR A 196 -14.44 13.87 10.22
N ALA A 197 -15.54 13.15 10.43
CA ALA A 197 -16.06 12.83 11.76
C ALA A 197 -15.09 11.98 12.57
N ILE A 198 -14.41 11.02 11.95
CA ILE A 198 -13.37 10.21 12.59
C ILE A 198 -12.19 11.09 13.00
N MET A 199 -11.68 11.92 12.08
CA MET A 199 -10.54 12.80 12.37
C MET A 199 -10.86 13.81 13.48
N HIS A 200 -12.04 14.43 13.47
CA HIS A 200 -12.47 15.33 14.54
C HIS A 200 -12.59 14.60 15.89
N CYS A 201 -13.16 13.39 15.90
CA CYS A 201 -13.22 12.58 17.11
C CYS A 201 -11.83 12.36 17.71
N LEU A 202 -10.83 12.00 16.89
CA LEU A 202 -9.45 11.80 17.34
C LEU A 202 -8.79 13.11 17.79
N GLN A 203 -9.05 14.21 17.09
CA GLN A 203 -8.53 15.53 17.44
C GLN A 203 -9.03 15.98 18.82
N ASP A 204 -10.30 15.71 19.13
CA ASP A 204 -10.94 16.06 20.41
C ASP A 204 -10.57 15.09 21.55
N GLN A 205 -10.10 13.88 21.24
CA GLN A 205 -9.71 12.91 22.29
C GLN A 205 -8.53 13.42 23.12
N THR A 206 -8.67 13.36 24.44
CA THR A 206 -7.55 13.57 25.37
C THR A 206 -6.94 12.23 25.77
N TRP A 207 -5.70 12.00 25.38
CA TRP A 207 -4.92 10.82 25.76
C TRP A 207 -4.23 11.05 27.10
N VAL A 208 -4.28 10.06 28.00
CA VAL A 208 -3.71 10.15 29.35
C VAL A 208 -2.39 9.41 29.40
N GLY A 209 -1.34 10.08 29.86
CA GLY A 209 0.01 9.51 29.96
C GLY A 209 0.84 9.68 28.69
N ASP A 210 2.02 9.06 28.69
CA ASP A 210 2.93 9.03 27.53
C ASP A 210 2.51 7.94 26.54
N ALA A 211 2.93 8.08 25.29
CA ALA A 211 2.68 7.08 24.25
C ALA A 211 3.40 5.75 24.54
N PRO A 212 2.84 4.58 24.17
CA PRO A 212 1.58 4.40 23.43
C PRO A 212 0.33 4.66 24.29
N TYR A 213 -0.69 5.30 23.71
CA TYR A 213 -1.91 5.72 24.44
C TYR A 213 -2.95 4.62 24.60
N PHE A 214 -2.92 3.64 23.70
CA PHE A 214 -3.86 2.53 23.62
C PHE A 214 -3.16 1.28 23.11
N ASP A 215 -3.63 0.10 23.49
CA ASP A 215 -3.14 -1.14 22.89
C ASP A 215 -3.57 -1.23 21.42
N ARG A 216 -4.84 -0.91 21.15
CA ARG A 216 -5.41 -0.80 19.80
C ARG A 216 -6.51 0.27 19.73
N LEU A 217 -6.55 1.01 18.63
CA LEU A 217 -7.63 1.92 18.25
C LEU A 217 -8.28 1.40 16.97
N ASN A 218 -9.51 0.89 17.09
CA ASN A 218 -10.31 0.47 15.96
C ASN A 218 -11.06 1.67 15.40
N MET A 219 -10.95 1.88 14.09
CA MET A 219 -11.67 2.90 13.33
C MET A 219 -12.52 2.20 12.28
N LYS A 220 -13.74 1.83 12.67
CA LYS A 220 -14.66 1.10 11.79
C LYS A 220 -15.50 2.07 10.97
N ILE A 221 -15.57 1.80 9.68
CA ILE A 221 -16.47 2.46 8.73
C ILE A 221 -17.16 1.43 7.85
N SER A 222 -18.49 1.41 7.88
CA SER A 222 -19.29 0.61 6.96
C SER A 222 -19.98 1.52 5.96
N ALA A 223 -19.77 1.29 4.66
CA ALA A 223 -20.29 2.12 3.57
C ALA A 223 -20.41 1.28 2.27
N PRO A 224 -21.08 1.78 1.22
CA PRO A 224 -21.14 1.12 -0.08
C PRO A 224 -19.83 1.29 -0.87
N PHE A 225 -18.72 0.90 -0.26
CA PHE A 225 -17.43 0.78 -0.93
C PHE A 225 -17.49 -0.29 -2.02
N TYR A 226 -16.64 -0.14 -3.02
CA TYR A 226 -16.53 -1.05 -4.15
C TYR A 226 -15.08 -1.21 -4.60
N ASP A 227 -14.83 -2.37 -5.21
CA ASP A 227 -13.59 -2.71 -5.88
C ASP A 227 -13.88 -3.03 -7.36
N GLN A 228 -12.99 -2.61 -8.25
CA GLN A 228 -13.09 -2.87 -9.69
C GLN A 228 -11.71 -3.24 -10.24
N ALA A 229 -11.58 -4.45 -10.79
CA ALA A 229 -10.37 -4.88 -11.48
C ALA A 229 -10.13 -4.02 -12.72
N LEU A 230 -8.87 -3.65 -12.94
CA LEU A 230 -8.45 -2.95 -14.16
C LEU A 230 -7.91 -3.95 -15.20
N PRO A 231 -7.84 -3.58 -16.49
CA PRO A 231 -7.21 -4.39 -17.54
C PRO A 231 -5.67 -4.39 -17.44
N LEU A 232 -5.15 -4.44 -16.21
CA LEU A 232 -3.75 -4.51 -15.87
C LEU A 232 -3.60 -5.44 -14.66
N GLU A 233 -2.74 -6.45 -14.78
CA GLU A 233 -2.69 -7.55 -13.82
C GLU A 233 -2.37 -7.08 -12.40
N GLY A 234 -3.31 -7.31 -11.48
CA GLY A 234 -3.18 -6.98 -10.06
C GLY A 234 -3.38 -5.51 -9.72
N GLU A 235 -3.90 -4.70 -10.64
CA GLU A 235 -4.32 -3.33 -10.39
C GLU A 235 -5.84 -3.24 -10.24
N TRP A 236 -6.27 -2.46 -9.25
CA TRP A 236 -7.68 -2.35 -8.86
C TRP A 236 -8.01 -0.90 -8.51
N ILE A 237 -9.24 -0.49 -8.81
CA ILE A 237 -9.86 0.68 -8.20
C ILE A 237 -10.55 0.18 -6.94
N SER A 238 -10.03 0.49 -5.76
CA SER A 238 -10.71 0.22 -4.49
C SER A 238 -10.99 1.50 -3.72
N THR A 239 -12.26 1.77 -3.44
CA THR A 239 -12.65 2.86 -2.51
C THR A 239 -12.54 2.42 -1.06
N ALA A 240 -12.59 1.11 -0.80
CA ALA A 240 -12.38 0.56 0.55
C ALA A 240 -10.93 0.70 0.99
N GLU A 241 -9.98 0.34 0.12
CA GLU A 241 -8.55 0.48 0.37
C GLU A 241 -8.15 1.95 0.49
N ALA A 242 -8.59 2.81 -0.44
CA ALA A 242 -8.32 4.24 -0.38
C ALA A 242 -8.78 4.84 0.96
N MET A 243 -9.95 4.44 1.48
CA MET A 243 -10.43 4.85 2.81
C MET A 243 -9.58 4.25 3.94
N HIS A 244 -9.17 2.98 3.85
CA HIS A 244 -8.28 2.36 4.85
C HIS A 244 -6.98 3.16 5.00
N GLU A 245 -6.35 3.44 3.86
CA GLU A 245 -5.09 4.16 3.76
C GLU A 245 -5.23 5.62 4.23
N ASP A 246 -6.30 6.32 3.81
CA ASP A 246 -6.60 7.66 4.29
C ASP A 246 -6.78 7.69 5.82
N LEU A 247 -7.53 6.76 6.39
CA LEU A 247 -7.76 6.70 7.84
C LEU A 247 -6.48 6.39 8.61
N TYR A 248 -5.69 5.41 8.15
CA TYR A 248 -4.46 5.00 8.82
C TYR A 248 -3.47 6.15 8.93
N PHE A 249 -3.06 6.70 7.78
CA PHE A 249 -2.01 7.70 7.73
C PHE A 249 -2.48 9.03 8.32
N SER A 250 -3.75 9.41 8.12
CA SER A 250 -4.28 10.64 8.71
C SER A 250 -4.38 10.57 10.24
N ALA A 251 -4.76 9.42 10.79
CA ALA A 251 -4.77 9.23 12.24
C ALA A 251 -3.34 9.32 12.81
N LEU A 252 -2.36 8.69 12.15
CA LEU A 252 -0.96 8.72 12.57
C LEU A 252 -0.38 10.16 12.50
N GLU A 253 -0.59 10.87 11.40
CA GLU A 253 -0.20 12.27 11.18
C GLU A 253 -0.80 13.20 12.25
N LEU A 254 -2.12 13.09 12.49
CA LEU A 254 -2.83 13.88 13.50
C LEU A 254 -2.24 13.65 14.91
N LEU A 255 -1.98 12.39 15.29
CA LEU A 255 -1.45 12.05 16.61
C LEU A 255 -0.01 12.54 16.80
N LYS A 256 0.82 12.55 15.74
CA LYS A 256 2.16 13.15 15.77
C LYS A 256 2.10 14.66 16.00
N VAL A 257 1.31 15.36 15.19
CA VAL A 257 1.17 16.83 15.29
C VAL A 257 0.62 17.23 16.66
N LYS A 258 -0.31 16.46 17.22
CA LYS A 258 -0.84 16.70 18.57
C LYS A 258 0.22 16.57 19.67
N GLN A 259 1.27 15.79 19.45
CA GLN A 259 2.44 15.70 20.32
C GLN A 259 3.54 16.74 20.03
N GLY A 260 3.32 17.64 19.06
CA GLY A 260 4.33 18.59 18.63
C GLY A 260 5.47 17.95 17.83
N LEU A 261 5.25 16.77 17.27
CA LEU A 261 6.19 16.10 16.36
C LEU A 261 5.89 16.49 14.91
N GLU A 262 6.93 16.47 14.08
CA GLU A 262 6.79 16.59 12.63
C GLU A 262 6.06 15.36 12.06
N GLU A 263 5.30 15.55 10.98
CA GLU A 263 4.57 14.45 10.31
C GLU A 263 5.51 13.33 9.84
N THR A 264 6.74 13.68 9.49
CA THR A 264 7.79 12.77 9.01
C THR A 264 8.50 12.01 10.12
N GLU A 265 8.20 12.26 11.40
CA GLU A 265 8.79 11.54 12.53
C GLU A 265 8.38 10.05 12.49
N ARG A 266 9.33 9.12 12.43
CA ARG A 266 9.06 7.68 12.25
C ARG A 266 9.22 6.86 13.54
N THR A 267 9.76 7.45 14.60
CA THR A 267 9.93 6.80 15.91
C THR A 267 8.66 6.80 16.77
N PHE A 268 7.69 7.66 16.44
CA PHE A 268 6.48 7.82 17.24
C PHE A 268 5.58 6.58 17.17
N GLY A 269 5.23 6.05 18.33
CA GLY A 269 4.32 4.91 18.48
C GLY A 269 3.10 5.25 19.35
N PRO A 270 1.95 5.61 18.75
CA PRO A 270 0.74 5.93 19.52
C PRO A 270 0.00 4.71 20.09
N GLY A 271 0.38 3.49 19.67
CA GLY A 271 -0.41 2.27 19.79
C GLY A 271 -0.85 1.74 18.42
N GLN A 272 -1.42 0.53 18.38
CA GLN A 272 -1.84 -0.10 17.12
C GLN A 272 -3.08 0.60 16.53
N LEU A 273 -2.92 1.28 15.39
CA LEU A 273 -4.02 1.88 14.63
C LEU A 273 -4.64 0.83 13.70
N THR A 274 -5.97 0.69 13.71
CA THR A 274 -6.65 -0.34 12.92
C THR A 274 -7.90 0.23 12.22
N PRO A 275 -7.77 0.75 10.99
CA PRO A 275 -8.91 1.02 10.14
C PRO A 275 -9.62 -0.29 9.77
N MET A 276 -10.93 -0.36 10.02
CA MET A 276 -11.78 -1.50 9.72
C MET A 276 -12.86 -1.06 8.73
N VAL A 277 -12.56 -1.18 7.45
CA VAL A 277 -13.49 -0.82 6.38
C VAL A 277 -14.43 -2.00 6.15
N VAL A 278 -15.73 -1.77 5.97
CA VAL A 278 -16.71 -2.84 5.76
C VAL A 278 -17.66 -2.48 4.62
N CYS A 279 -17.58 -3.22 3.52
CA CYS A 279 -18.49 -3.04 2.39
C CYS A 279 -19.93 -3.41 2.79
N SER A 280 -20.86 -2.50 2.53
CA SER A 280 -22.27 -2.65 2.87
C SER A 280 -23.16 -1.96 1.85
N ASP A 281 -24.17 -2.67 1.34
CA ASP A 281 -25.15 -2.11 0.40
C ASP A 281 -26.20 -1.20 1.06
N SER A 282 -26.09 -0.99 2.37
CA SER A 282 -26.97 -0.12 3.15
C SER A 282 -27.01 1.31 2.59
N ASN A 283 -28.17 1.96 2.70
CA ASN A 283 -28.33 3.40 2.44
C ASN A 283 -27.87 4.26 3.63
N MET A 284 -27.13 3.68 4.56
CA MET A 284 -26.58 4.33 5.75
C MET A 284 -25.13 3.90 5.91
N LEU A 285 -24.27 4.86 6.24
CA LEU A 285 -22.93 4.62 6.72
C LEU A 285 -22.96 4.44 8.24
N GLU A 286 -22.18 3.49 8.74
CA GLU A 286 -21.97 3.29 10.18
C GLU A 286 -20.51 3.55 10.54
N ILE A 287 -20.29 4.41 11.53
CA ILE A 287 -18.97 4.76 12.02
C ILE A 287 -18.87 4.37 13.47
N GLU A 288 -17.77 3.72 13.84
CA GLU A 288 -17.46 3.36 15.21
C GLU A 288 -15.97 3.50 15.49
N LEU A 289 -15.65 4.26 16.53
CA LEU A 289 -14.30 4.36 17.08
C LEU A 289 -14.29 3.79 18.50
N GLU A 290 -13.34 2.92 18.76
CA GLU A 290 -13.15 2.33 20.07
C GLU A 290 -11.68 2.05 20.36
N THR A 291 -11.33 2.16 21.63
CA THR A 291 -10.05 1.65 22.12
C THR A 291 -10.28 0.27 22.70
N VAL A 292 -9.39 -0.66 22.37
CA VAL A 292 -9.43 -2.03 22.85
C VAL A 292 -8.18 -2.28 23.65
N ASN A 293 -8.35 -2.58 24.93
CA ASN A 293 -7.31 -3.13 25.80
C ASN A 293 -7.57 -4.62 25.90
N ASP A 294 -6.87 -5.38 25.07
CA ASP A 294 -7.03 -6.82 25.05
C ASP A 294 -5.75 -7.52 25.54
N PRO A 295 -5.74 -8.02 26.78
CA PRO A 295 -4.60 -8.76 27.32
C PRO A 295 -4.38 -10.11 26.61
N HIS A 296 -5.33 -10.55 25.78
CA HIS A 296 -5.21 -11.76 24.96
C HIS A 296 -4.59 -11.50 23.59
N LEU A 297 -4.37 -10.24 23.18
CA LEU A 297 -3.59 -9.92 21.98
C LEU A 297 -2.12 -10.35 22.08
N ALA A 298 -1.67 -10.89 23.21
CA ALA A 298 -0.37 -11.55 23.39
C ALA A 298 -0.40 -13.07 23.13
N GLN A 299 -1.59 -13.70 23.14
CA GLN A 299 -1.77 -15.16 23.22
C GLN A 299 -1.81 -15.89 21.86
N ASP A 300 -1.84 -15.21 20.71
CA ASP A 300 -1.81 -15.83 19.37
C ASP A 300 -0.48 -16.51 18.99
N CYS A 301 0.30 -17.01 19.95
CA CYS A 301 1.65 -17.50 19.69
C CYS A 301 2.00 -18.85 20.30
N SER A 302 1.03 -19.64 20.78
CA SER A 302 1.36 -21.02 21.15
C SER A 302 0.25 -22.07 21.11
N ASP A 303 -1.04 -21.72 21.18
CA ASP A 303 -2.04 -22.75 21.53
C ASP A 303 -3.30 -22.80 20.67
N SER A 304 -3.44 -21.96 19.64
CA SER A 304 -4.51 -22.13 18.65
C SER A 304 -3.93 -22.69 17.37
N SER A 305 -4.43 -23.87 16.98
CA SER A 305 -4.26 -24.44 15.65
C SER A 305 -5.06 -23.63 14.63
N ASP A 306 -4.99 -22.30 14.67
CA ASP A 306 -5.86 -21.43 13.89
C ASP A 306 -5.45 -21.56 12.43
N ALA A 307 -6.17 -22.47 11.77
CA ALA A 307 -6.36 -22.51 10.35
C ALA A 307 -6.49 -21.08 9.80
N PRO A 308 -6.07 -20.81 8.55
CA PRO A 308 -6.37 -19.54 7.91
C PRO A 308 -7.85 -19.22 8.16
N LEU A 309 -8.10 -18.11 8.84
CA LEU A 309 -9.46 -17.71 9.17
C LEU A 309 -10.21 -17.56 7.85
N PRO A 310 -11.42 -18.11 7.72
CA PRO A 310 -12.15 -18.02 6.47
C PRO A 310 -12.27 -16.54 6.10
N SER A 311 -11.96 -16.22 4.85
CA SER A 311 -12.21 -14.90 4.29
C SER A 311 -13.69 -14.56 4.53
N ARG A 312 -13.95 -13.35 5.01
CA ARG A 312 -15.31 -12.80 5.12
C ARG A 312 -15.79 -12.28 3.77
N VAL A 313 -14.91 -12.19 2.77
CA VAL A 313 -15.25 -11.89 1.37
C VAL A 313 -15.77 -13.13 0.68
N ALA A 314 -16.99 -13.07 0.17
CA ALA A 314 -17.61 -14.14 -0.59
C ALA A 314 -16.80 -14.51 -1.84
N GLY A 315 -16.52 -15.80 -2.03
CA GLY A 315 -15.80 -16.31 -3.21
C GLY A 315 -14.27 -16.28 -3.10
N TRP A 316 -13.72 -15.68 -2.06
CA TRP A 316 -12.31 -15.80 -1.71
C TRP A 316 -12.17 -16.70 -0.49
N CYS A 317 -11.17 -17.57 -0.50
CA CYS A 317 -10.64 -18.19 0.69
C CYS A 317 -9.20 -17.72 0.79
N LEU A 318 -8.73 -17.32 1.98
CA LEU A 318 -7.29 -17.38 2.23
C LEU A 318 -6.83 -18.77 1.81
N PRO A 319 -5.74 -18.90 1.02
CA PRO A 319 -5.29 -20.19 0.54
C PRO A 319 -5.21 -21.16 1.73
N VAL A 320 -6.14 -22.11 1.73
CA VAL A 320 -6.14 -23.21 2.70
C VAL A 320 -4.99 -24.09 2.25
N PRO A 321 -3.96 -24.33 3.09
CA PRO A 321 -2.87 -25.20 2.70
C PRO A 321 -3.44 -26.50 2.16
N ALA A 322 -3.15 -26.82 0.90
CA ALA A 322 -3.67 -28.03 0.25
C ALA A 322 -3.26 -29.32 1.01
N ASN A 323 -2.26 -29.20 1.88
CA ASN A 323 -1.84 -30.22 2.83
C ASN A 323 -1.51 -29.54 4.18
N PRO A 324 -2.18 -29.89 5.29
CA PRO A 324 -1.78 -29.43 6.63
C PRO A 324 -0.42 -30.01 7.09
N GLY A 325 0.23 -30.84 6.26
CA GLY A 325 1.69 -31.00 6.29
C GLY A 325 2.33 -29.74 5.74
N ALA A 326 2.68 -28.81 6.63
CA ALA A 326 3.38 -27.55 6.39
C ALA A 326 4.41 -27.64 5.25
N PHE A 327 4.51 -26.60 4.42
CA PHE A 327 5.66 -26.44 3.52
C PHE A 327 6.93 -26.71 4.32
N ASP A 328 7.61 -27.82 4.02
CA ASP A 328 8.95 -28.05 4.52
C ASP A 328 9.93 -27.20 3.70
N LEU A 329 11.21 -27.20 4.07
CA LEU A 329 12.20 -26.39 3.35
C LEU A 329 12.28 -26.69 1.84
N VAL A 330 11.85 -27.88 1.41
CA VAL A 330 11.83 -28.27 -0.01
C VAL A 330 10.59 -27.72 -0.71
N GLY A 331 9.42 -27.81 -0.07
CA GLY A 331 8.14 -27.36 -0.62
C GLY A 331 8.00 -25.85 -0.75
N LEU A 332 8.84 -25.05 -0.07
CA LEU A 332 8.77 -23.58 -0.10
C LEU A 332 8.97 -22.97 -1.50
N SER A 333 9.48 -23.70 -2.50
CA SER A 333 9.52 -23.20 -3.89
C SER A 333 8.14 -23.02 -4.50
N GLU A 334 7.15 -23.77 -4.02
CA GLU A 334 5.78 -23.77 -4.53
C GLU A 334 4.84 -22.89 -3.71
N ALA A 335 5.34 -22.22 -2.67
CA ALA A 335 4.53 -21.31 -1.87
C ALA A 335 4.00 -20.18 -2.76
N ASP A 336 2.68 -20.03 -2.80
CA ASP A 336 1.98 -19.03 -3.60
C ASP A 336 1.28 -17.98 -2.72
N HIS A 337 1.60 -17.95 -1.43
CA HIS A 337 1.08 -17.03 -0.43
C HIS A 337 2.02 -16.95 0.78
N TRP A 338 1.78 -15.95 1.63
CA TRP A 338 2.48 -15.78 2.90
C TRP A 338 2.37 -17.00 3.82
N LEU A 339 3.38 -17.22 4.66
CA LEU A 339 3.43 -18.35 5.59
C LEU A 339 2.87 -17.99 6.96
N ALA A 340 2.09 -18.88 7.56
CA ALA A 340 1.71 -18.75 8.97
C ALA A 340 2.96 -18.83 9.89
N PRO A 341 2.96 -18.19 11.07
CA PRO A 341 4.10 -18.18 11.98
C PRO A 341 4.54 -19.59 12.40
N GLU A 342 3.60 -20.53 12.51
CA GLU A 342 3.87 -21.92 12.86
C GLU A 342 4.64 -22.64 11.75
N THR A 343 4.31 -22.36 10.48
CA THR A 343 5.06 -22.87 9.33
C THR A 343 6.46 -22.29 9.29
N ILE A 344 6.60 -20.98 9.52
CA ILE A 344 7.91 -20.31 9.63
C ILE A 344 8.76 -20.96 10.73
N LYS A 345 8.17 -21.18 11.92
CA LYS A 345 8.84 -21.83 13.04
C LYS A 345 9.26 -23.26 12.69
N PHE A 346 8.37 -24.03 12.05
CA PHE A 346 8.65 -25.39 11.63
C PHE A 346 9.83 -25.45 10.64
N CYS A 347 9.86 -24.57 9.64
CA CYS A 347 10.99 -24.45 8.71
C CYS A 347 12.29 -24.06 9.44
N LEU A 348 12.24 -23.13 10.40
CA LEU A 348 13.39 -22.78 11.23
C LEU A 348 13.91 -23.95 12.07
N ASP A 349 13.01 -24.76 12.63
CA ASP A 349 13.37 -25.95 13.40
C ASP A 349 14.07 -26.99 12.50
N GLN A 350 13.65 -27.14 11.24
CA GLN A 350 14.31 -28.02 10.26
C GLN A 350 15.72 -27.55 9.86
N LEU A 351 15.97 -26.23 9.84
CA LEU A 351 17.31 -25.68 9.59
C LEU A 351 18.30 -26.04 10.71
N GLY A 352 17.83 -26.38 11.91
CA GLY A 352 18.69 -26.65 13.06
C GLY A 352 19.50 -25.41 13.48
N GLY A 353 20.73 -25.64 13.98
CA GLY A 353 21.59 -24.58 14.52
C GLY A 353 21.19 -24.13 15.93
N ASP A 354 21.89 -23.12 16.43
CA ASP A 354 21.68 -22.59 17.78
C ASP A 354 20.49 -21.62 17.80
N PRO A 355 19.53 -21.76 18.72
CA PRO A 355 18.37 -20.88 18.80
C PRO A 355 18.74 -19.50 19.35
N LEU A 356 18.24 -18.46 18.69
CA LEU A 356 18.17 -17.09 19.19
C LEU A 356 16.69 -16.72 19.36
N THR A 357 16.37 -15.93 20.39
CA THR A 357 14.97 -15.54 20.64
C THR A 357 14.90 -14.15 21.25
N ALA A 358 14.02 -13.34 20.68
CA ALA A 358 13.56 -12.09 21.27
C ALA A 358 12.03 -12.15 21.46
N ARG A 359 11.42 -11.07 21.92
CA ARG A 359 9.98 -10.99 22.13
C ARG A 359 9.43 -9.69 21.58
N SER A 360 8.29 -9.75 20.93
CA SER A 360 7.57 -8.57 20.51
C SER A 360 7.11 -7.70 21.68
N GLN A 361 6.64 -6.51 21.38
CA GLN A 361 6.05 -5.64 22.40
C GLN A 361 4.87 -6.29 23.12
N ARG A 362 4.08 -7.14 22.45
CA ARG A 362 3.03 -7.97 23.08
C ARG A 362 3.52 -9.35 23.54
N GLY A 363 4.82 -9.59 23.54
CA GLY A 363 5.41 -10.81 24.09
C GLY A 363 5.41 -12.02 23.16
N ARG A 364 4.95 -11.89 21.92
CA ARG A 364 5.06 -12.95 20.88
C ARG A 364 6.53 -13.26 20.64
N PRO A 365 6.93 -14.53 20.50
CA PRO A 365 8.32 -14.87 20.26
C PRO A 365 8.76 -14.42 18.86
N VAL A 366 9.94 -13.81 18.79
CA VAL A 366 10.68 -13.62 17.54
C VAL A 366 11.71 -14.73 17.46
N TRP A 367 11.46 -15.72 16.59
CA TRP A 367 12.32 -16.89 16.43
C TRP A 367 13.45 -16.62 15.45
N ALA A 368 14.67 -16.96 15.86
CA ALA A 368 15.84 -16.90 15.01
C ALA A 368 16.76 -18.11 15.21
N ARG A 369 17.65 -18.34 14.24
CA ARG A 369 18.67 -19.40 14.30
C ARG A 369 20.03 -18.83 13.92
N HIS A 370 21.07 -19.32 14.58
CA HIS A 370 22.44 -19.17 14.15
C HIS A 370 22.97 -20.52 13.62
N ILE A 371 23.50 -20.51 12.40
CA ILE A 371 24.07 -21.68 11.74
C ILE A 371 25.56 -21.42 11.57
N ALA A 372 26.36 -22.22 12.28
CA ALA A 372 27.81 -22.19 12.13
C ALA A 372 28.22 -22.71 10.74
N GLY A 373 29.26 -22.12 10.17
CA GLY A 373 29.74 -22.47 8.84
C GLY A 373 31.08 -21.82 8.52
N ASN A 374 31.43 -21.84 7.24
CA ASN A 374 32.59 -21.18 6.67
C ASN A 374 32.20 -19.82 6.10
N GLY A 375 33.19 -18.94 5.93
CA GLY A 375 32.95 -17.62 5.36
C GLY A 375 32.71 -16.54 6.42
N PRO A 376 32.60 -15.28 5.99
CA PRO A 376 32.11 -14.21 6.84
C PRO A 376 30.64 -14.49 7.19
N ALA A 377 30.28 -14.36 8.46
CA ALA A 377 28.89 -14.53 8.85
C ALA A 377 28.03 -13.36 8.34
N LEU A 378 26.79 -13.66 7.98
CA LEU A 378 25.78 -12.68 7.58
C LEU A 378 24.51 -12.78 8.42
N MET A 379 23.78 -11.67 8.53
CA MET A 379 22.44 -11.62 9.13
C MET A 379 21.39 -11.59 8.02
N ILE A 380 20.34 -12.40 8.15
CA ILE A 380 19.16 -12.38 7.26
C ILE A 380 17.94 -12.06 8.11
N THR A 381 17.26 -10.96 7.83
CA THR A 381 15.95 -10.64 8.42
C THR A 381 14.89 -10.52 7.34
N SER A 382 13.64 -10.74 7.74
CA SER A 382 12.47 -10.40 6.95
C SER A 382 11.23 -10.28 7.82
N GLY A 383 10.12 -9.85 7.24
CA GLY A 383 8.87 -9.62 7.99
C GLY A 383 9.02 -8.52 9.04
N GLN A 384 9.88 -7.54 8.77
CA GLN A 384 9.97 -6.29 9.54
C GLN A 384 8.68 -5.49 9.42
N HIS A 385 8.20 -5.39 8.19
CA HIS A 385 6.84 -4.96 7.88
C HIS A 385 6.06 -6.20 7.46
N SER A 386 4.98 -6.48 8.17
CA SER A 386 4.35 -7.80 8.07
C SER A 386 3.46 -7.96 6.84
N ASN A 387 3.08 -6.85 6.20
CA ASN A 387 2.37 -6.82 4.93
C ASN A 387 3.29 -7.04 3.71
N GLU A 388 4.61 -7.02 3.89
CA GLU A 388 5.62 -7.30 2.85
C GLU A 388 5.95 -8.80 2.83
N THR A 389 5.18 -9.54 2.03
CA THR A 389 4.89 -10.96 2.33
C THR A 389 5.90 -11.98 1.79
N THR A 390 6.75 -11.62 0.83
CA THR A 390 7.62 -12.59 0.13
C THR A 390 8.96 -12.81 0.84
N GLY A 391 9.38 -11.85 1.67
CA GLY A 391 10.63 -11.89 2.42
C GLY A 391 10.80 -13.14 3.29
N PRO A 392 9.82 -13.56 4.13
CA PRO A 392 9.92 -14.78 4.94
C PRO A 392 10.21 -16.05 4.14
N VAL A 393 9.53 -16.24 3.01
CA VAL A 393 9.75 -17.41 2.13
C VAL A 393 11.12 -17.34 1.47
N GLY A 394 11.50 -16.17 0.93
CA GLY A 394 12.81 -15.95 0.32
C GLY A 394 13.97 -16.22 1.28
N ALA A 395 13.86 -15.73 2.53
CA ALA A 395 14.84 -15.93 3.58
C ALA A 395 15.04 -17.42 3.91
N LEU A 396 13.95 -18.16 4.14
CA LEU A 396 14.00 -19.58 4.51
C LEU A 396 14.56 -20.44 3.38
N ARG A 397 14.17 -20.17 2.12
CA ARG A 397 14.71 -20.87 0.95
C ARG A 397 16.20 -20.63 0.78
N ALA A 398 16.65 -19.38 0.94
CA ALA A 398 18.07 -19.05 0.86
C ALA A 398 18.86 -19.72 2.00
N ALA A 399 18.33 -19.68 3.23
CA ALA A 399 18.95 -20.32 4.39
C ALA A 399 19.15 -21.83 4.20
N ALA A 400 18.18 -22.53 3.60
CA ALA A 400 18.33 -23.95 3.29
C ALA A 400 19.53 -24.22 2.36
N VAL A 401 19.71 -23.41 1.33
CA VAL A 401 20.85 -23.53 0.41
C VAL A 401 22.18 -23.13 1.09
N LEU A 402 22.20 -22.07 1.89
CA LEU A 402 23.38 -21.65 2.64
C LEU A 402 23.83 -22.70 3.66
N GLN A 403 22.88 -23.35 4.35
CA GLN A 403 23.14 -24.43 5.29
C GLN A 403 23.79 -25.63 4.58
N GLN A 404 23.25 -26.04 3.43
CA GLN A 404 23.83 -27.12 2.61
C GLN A 404 25.26 -26.79 2.15
N ASN A 405 25.50 -25.53 1.77
CA ASN A 405 26.80 -25.02 1.37
C ASN A 405 27.74 -24.74 2.55
N LYS A 406 27.30 -25.00 3.79
CA LYS A 406 28.05 -24.73 5.03
C LYS A 406 28.54 -23.29 5.12
N HIS A 407 27.72 -22.32 4.71
CA HIS A 407 28.00 -20.90 4.91
C HIS A 407 27.57 -20.49 6.33
N ALA A 408 28.32 -19.60 6.99
CA ALA A 408 27.95 -19.09 8.32
C ALA A 408 26.85 -18.01 8.20
N PHE A 409 25.74 -18.14 8.94
CA PHE A 409 24.70 -17.09 8.95
C PHE A 409 23.84 -17.12 10.21
N SER A 410 23.14 -16.02 10.45
CA SER A 410 21.99 -15.95 11.35
C SER A 410 20.74 -15.54 10.57
N ILE A 411 19.58 -16.05 10.95
CA ILE A 411 18.30 -15.78 10.28
C ILE A 411 17.18 -15.50 11.28
N ALA A 412 16.39 -14.46 11.01
CA ALA A 412 15.14 -14.12 11.70
C ALA A 412 14.06 -13.78 10.65
N PRO A 413 13.26 -14.76 10.19
CA PRO A 413 12.41 -14.64 9.01
C PRO A 413 11.06 -13.93 9.26
N LEU A 414 10.74 -13.63 10.51
CA LEU A 414 9.57 -12.84 10.89
C LEU A 414 9.94 -12.07 12.16
N ILE A 415 10.38 -10.82 11.99
CA ILE A 415 10.79 -10.00 13.14
C ILE A 415 9.62 -9.22 13.76
N ASN A 416 8.55 -8.91 13.02
CA ASN A 416 7.34 -8.25 13.53
C ASN A 416 6.14 -9.22 13.60
N PRO A 417 6.06 -10.12 14.59
CA PRO A 417 4.93 -11.05 14.72
C PRO A 417 3.63 -10.36 15.19
N ASP A 418 3.72 -9.19 15.83
CA ASP A 418 2.54 -8.43 16.25
C ASP A 418 1.85 -7.75 15.07
N GLY A 419 2.63 -7.16 14.16
CA GLY A 419 2.14 -6.67 12.86
C GLY A 419 1.55 -7.82 12.04
N PHE A 420 2.17 -9.01 12.06
CA PHE A 420 1.69 -10.17 11.31
C PHE A 420 0.34 -10.68 11.81
N ALA A 421 0.10 -10.64 13.13
CA ALA A 421 -1.21 -10.96 13.68
C ALA A 421 -2.30 -10.01 13.14
N LEU A 422 -2.01 -8.70 13.05
CA LEU A 422 -2.91 -7.73 12.44
C LEU A 422 -3.06 -7.96 10.93
N PHE A 423 -1.98 -8.26 10.22
CA PHE A 423 -2.02 -8.59 8.79
C PHE A 423 -3.00 -9.74 8.51
N ARG A 424 -2.92 -10.84 9.27
CA ARG A 424 -3.86 -11.97 9.16
C ARG A 424 -5.31 -11.59 9.45
N GLU A 425 -5.53 -10.64 10.36
CA GLU A 425 -6.85 -10.10 10.67
C GLU A 425 -7.40 -9.32 9.48
N LEU A 426 -6.62 -8.40 8.91
CA LEU A 426 -7.01 -7.57 7.78
C LEU A 426 -7.26 -8.39 6.50
N CYS A 427 -6.42 -9.39 6.22
CA CYS A 427 -6.60 -10.24 5.04
C CYS A 427 -7.87 -11.13 5.09
N GLN A 428 -8.57 -11.24 6.23
CA GLN A 428 -9.89 -11.88 6.24
C GLN A 428 -10.92 -11.04 5.49
N ASP A 429 -10.81 -9.72 5.58
CA ASP A 429 -11.78 -8.81 4.99
C ASP A 429 -11.28 -8.26 3.65
N PHE A 430 -9.96 -8.05 3.48
CA PHE A 430 -9.38 -7.52 2.25
C PHE A 430 -8.04 -8.17 1.92
N PRO A 431 -8.07 -9.38 1.33
CA PRO A 431 -6.86 -10.14 1.02
C PRO A 431 -6.09 -9.58 -0.17
N GLN A 432 -6.45 -8.44 -0.77
CA GLN A 432 -5.72 -7.86 -1.91
C GLN A 432 -5.20 -6.45 -1.63
N HIS A 433 -5.54 -5.87 -0.48
CA HIS A 433 -5.10 -4.53 -0.11
C HIS A 433 -3.65 -4.54 0.40
N MET A 434 -2.95 -3.42 0.30
CA MET A 434 -1.61 -3.18 0.85
C MET A 434 -1.53 -3.42 2.36
N ASN A 435 -2.63 -3.18 3.10
CA ASN A 435 -2.72 -3.41 4.54
C ASN A 435 -1.62 -2.70 5.35
N HIS A 436 -1.30 -1.43 5.03
CA HIS A 436 -0.21 -0.67 5.68
C HIS A 436 -0.36 -0.57 7.20
N ALA A 437 -1.56 -0.71 7.75
CA ALA A 437 -1.75 -0.79 9.20
C ALA A 437 -0.92 -1.91 9.86
N ALA A 438 -0.64 -3.00 9.13
CA ALA A 438 0.16 -4.13 9.59
C ALA A 438 1.67 -3.97 9.35
N ARG A 439 2.12 -2.88 8.71
CA ARG A 439 3.55 -2.53 8.57
C ARG A 439 4.22 -2.31 9.93
N TYR A 440 3.48 -1.71 10.87
CA TYR A 440 4.01 -1.17 12.12
C TYR A 440 3.96 -2.21 13.26
N THR A 441 4.72 -1.95 14.33
CA THR A 441 4.70 -2.80 15.54
C THR A 441 3.37 -2.64 16.31
N ALA A 442 3.16 -3.43 17.37
CA ALA A 442 2.03 -3.21 18.27
C ALA A 442 2.05 -1.82 18.95
N GLY A 443 3.22 -1.19 19.06
CA GLY A 443 3.37 0.19 19.53
C GLY A 443 2.97 1.24 18.50
N GLY A 444 2.74 0.86 17.24
CA GLY A 444 2.41 1.79 16.16
C GLY A 444 3.61 2.54 15.56
N ASN A 445 4.83 2.23 16.02
CA ASN A 445 6.07 2.77 15.45
C ASN A 445 6.61 1.87 14.34
N ASP A 446 7.35 2.47 13.40
CA ASP A 446 8.06 1.77 12.33
C ASP A 446 9.30 1.07 12.92
N LEU A 447 9.40 -0.25 12.75
CA LEU A 447 10.43 -1.06 13.41
C LEU A 447 11.85 -0.67 12.98
N GLU A 448 12.01 -0.11 11.77
CA GLU A 448 13.29 0.38 11.26
C GLU A 448 13.93 1.45 12.17
N TYR A 449 13.10 2.26 12.83
CA TYR A 449 13.53 3.43 13.60
C TYR A 449 13.55 3.19 15.11
N VAL A 450 13.36 1.94 15.55
CA VAL A 450 13.41 1.58 16.97
C VAL A 450 14.86 1.35 17.39
N ALA A 451 15.37 2.20 18.30
CA ALA A 451 16.78 2.16 18.72
C ALA A 451 17.24 0.76 19.22
N ARG A 452 16.55 0.19 20.20
CA ARG A 452 16.77 -1.19 20.70
C ARG A 452 15.64 -1.63 21.63
N GLY A 453 15.34 -2.92 21.63
CA GLY A 453 14.38 -3.55 22.52
C GLY A 453 13.39 -4.43 21.76
N PHE A 454 12.65 -5.24 22.51
CA PHE A 454 11.58 -6.10 21.99
C PHE A 454 12.01 -6.92 20.76
N GLU A 455 11.32 -6.76 19.63
CA GLU A 455 11.57 -7.48 18.38
C GLU A 455 13.00 -7.24 17.88
N ASN A 456 13.50 -6.00 18.00
CA ASN A 456 14.77 -5.59 17.42
C ASN A 456 15.99 -6.22 18.14
N ASP A 457 15.82 -6.72 19.37
CA ASP A 457 16.92 -7.35 20.12
C ASP A 457 17.51 -8.57 19.40
N VAL A 458 16.76 -9.23 18.51
CA VAL A 458 17.25 -10.39 17.76
C VAL A 458 18.45 -10.03 16.86
N GLN A 459 18.47 -8.82 16.30
CA GLN A 459 19.55 -8.34 15.44
C GLN A 459 20.84 -8.10 16.25
N TYR A 460 20.70 -7.50 17.43
CA TYR A 460 21.81 -7.27 18.36
C TYR A 460 22.39 -8.58 18.90
N GLN A 461 21.54 -9.56 19.23
CA GLN A 461 21.99 -10.89 19.64
C GLN A 461 22.81 -11.57 18.53
N ALA A 462 22.31 -11.55 17.29
CA ALA A 462 23.01 -12.10 16.14
C ALA A 462 24.35 -11.39 15.88
N ARG A 463 24.39 -10.05 15.96
CA ARG A 463 25.62 -9.27 15.77
C ARG A 463 26.67 -9.55 16.83
N ALA A 464 26.25 -9.72 18.09
CA ALA A 464 27.14 -10.05 19.20
C ALA A 464 27.70 -11.48 19.10
N LEU A 465 26.92 -12.41 18.57
CA LEU A 465 27.33 -13.81 18.42
C LEU A 465 28.29 -14.04 17.25
N THR A 466 28.07 -13.34 16.12
CA THR A 466 28.69 -13.70 14.83
C THR A 466 29.73 -12.72 14.32
N ASP A 467 29.78 -11.52 14.86
CA ASP A 467 30.54 -10.40 14.31
C ASP A 467 30.20 -10.05 12.84
N ALA A 468 28.98 -10.39 12.39
CA ALA A 468 28.57 -10.21 11.00
C ALA A 468 28.70 -8.75 10.52
N ASN A 469 29.27 -8.57 9.32
CA ASN A 469 29.46 -7.26 8.70
C ASN A 469 28.41 -6.91 7.63
N LEU A 470 27.62 -7.91 7.22
CA LEU A 470 26.61 -7.81 6.19
C LEU A 470 25.25 -8.26 6.72
N HIS A 471 24.23 -7.44 6.50
CA HIS A 471 22.84 -7.71 6.84
C HIS A 471 21.97 -7.61 5.58
N LEU A 472 21.24 -8.67 5.28
CA LEU A 472 20.21 -8.71 4.24
C LEU A 472 18.86 -8.55 4.93
N ASN A 473 18.21 -7.42 4.73
CA ASN A 473 16.89 -7.13 5.27
C ASN A 473 15.85 -7.21 4.15
N LEU A 474 15.08 -8.29 4.11
CA LEU A 474 14.16 -8.51 2.99
C LEU A 474 12.84 -7.80 3.22
N HIS A 475 12.56 -6.84 2.34
CA HIS A 475 11.41 -5.95 2.36
C HIS A 475 10.61 -6.02 1.07
N GLY A 476 9.51 -5.28 1.07
CA GLY A 476 8.71 -4.96 -0.08
C GLY A 476 7.98 -3.64 0.04
N TYR A 477 7.13 -3.36 -0.93
CA TYR A 477 6.43 -2.08 -1.06
C TYR A 477 5.15 -2.26 -1.90
N PRO A 478 4.31 -1.22 -2.04
CA PRO A 478 3.03 -1.30 -2.74
C PRO A 478 3.11 -2.06 -4.07
N SER A 479 2.26 -3.10 -4.18
CA SER A 479 2.20 -3.98 -5.34
C SER A 479 1.32 -3.44 -6.48
N HIS A 480 0.59 -2.35 -6.19
CA HIS A 480 -0.35 -1.59 -7.02
C HIS A 480 -0.42 -0.14 -6.51
N GLU A 481 -1.25 0.71 -7.13
CA GLU A 481 -1.33 2.14 -6.79
C GLU A 481 -1.77 2.44 -5.34
N TRP A 482 -0.99 3.26 -4.62
CA TRP A 482 -1.33 3.77 -3.29
C TRP A 482 -1.98 5.15 -3.36
N THR A 483 -3.24 5.29 -2.92
CA THR A 483 -4.00 6.56 -3.01
C THR A 483 -4.57 7.04 -1.68
N ARG A 484 -4.74 8.35 -1.55
CA ARG A 484 -5.34 9.05 -0.40
C ARG A 484 -6.27 10.19 -0.84
N PRO A 485 -7.42 9.89 -1.45
CA PRO A 485 -8.29 10.87 -2.13
C PRO A 485 -8.68 12.04 -1.21
N PHE A 486 -8.81 11.81 0.10
CA PHE A 486 -9.24 12.83 1.04
C PHE A 486 -8.12 13.70 1.62
N THR A 487 -6.85 13.38 1.37
CA THR A 487 -5.71 14.18 1.87
C THR A 487 -4.73 14.62 0.79
N GLY A 488 -5.22 14.83 -0.43
CA GLY A 488 -4.39 15.36 -1.53
C GLY A 488 -4.03 14.34 -2.61
N TYR A 489 -4.66 13.16 -2.56
CA TYR A 489 -4.48 12.02 -3.46
C TYR A 489 -3.12 11.31 -3.31
N VAL A 490 -2.02 12.06 -3.40
CA VAL A 490 -0.68 11.51 -3.30
C VAL A 490 -0.22 11.44 -1.84
N PRO A 491 0.26 10.29 -1.35
CA PRO A 491 0.81 10.15 -0.01
C PRO A 491 2.02 11.08 0.19
N ARG A 492 1.90 12.04 1.11
CA ARG A 492 2.95 13.04 1.39
C ARG A 492 4.23 12.40 1.90
N GLY A 493 5.37 12.78 1.32
CA GLY A 493 6.68 12.25 1.69
C GLY A 493 6.93 10.80 1.23
N MET A 494 5.95 10.18 0.56
CA MET A 494 6.02 8.83 0.02
C MET A 494 5.63 8.79 -1.47
N GLU A 495 5.70 9.93 -2.15
CA GLU A 495 5.24 10.11 -3.53
C GLU A 495 5.92 9.11 -4.49
N SER A 496 7.20 8.78 -4.24
CA SER A 496 7.98 7.84 -5.05
C SER A 496 7.60 6.36 -4.85
N TRP A 497 6.77 6.06 -3.86
CA TRP A 497 6.25 4.72 -3.54
C TRP A 497 4.82 4.49 -4.03
N THR A 498 4.18 5.53 -4.60
CA THR A 498 2.78 5.51 -5.06
C THR A 498 2.50 4.41 -6.08
N VAL A 499 3.44 4.13 -7.00
CA VAL A 499 3.26 3.13 -8.07
C VAL A 499 4.45 2.14 -8.16
N PRO A 500 4.20 0.87 -8.55
CA PRO A 500 5.25 -0.13 -8.74
C PRO A 500 6.35 0.30 -9.73
N LYS A 501 7.58 -0.14 -9.46
CA LYS A 501 8.81 0.20 -10.22
C LYS A 501 9.81 -0.97 -10.30
N GLY A 502 9.33 -2.20 -10.14
CA GLY A 502 10.12 -3.42 -10.14
C GLY A 502 10.72 -3.75 -8.77
N PHE A 503 11.35 -4.93 -8.70
CA PHE A 503 12.19 -5.32 -7.58
C PHE A 503 13.45 -4.43 -7.54
N MET A 504 13.74 -3.84 -6.39
CA MET A 504 14.85 -2.90 -6.21
C MET A 504 15.71 -3.23 -5.00
N LEU A 505 16.88 -2.60 -4.93
CA LEU A 505 17.84 -2.77 -3.83
C LEU A 505 18.17 -1.41 -3.19
N ILE A 506 18.14 -1.32 -1.86
CA ILE A 506 18.64 -0.16 -1.12
C ILE A 506 19.86 -0.59 -0.33
N VAL A 507 20.97 0.12 -0.51
CA VAL A 507 22.22 -0.17 0.20
C VAL A 507 22.52 0.94 1.17
N ARG A 508 22.62 0.59 2.45
CA ARG A 508 23.08 1.48 3.52
C ARG A 508 24.41 0.99 4.03
N TYR A 509 25.39 1.89 4.12
CA TYR A 509 26.73 1.55 4.61
C TYR A 509 27.27 2.60 5.58
N LYS A 510 28.09 2.15 6.53
CA LYS A 510 28.84 3.04 7.43
C LYS A 510 30.07 3.61 6.74
N SER A 511 30.56 4.73 7.25
CA SER A 511 31.80 5.35 6.76
C SER A 511 32.95 4.34 6.70
N GLY A 512 33.68 4.32 5.58
CA GLY A 512 34.74 3.34 5.30
C GLY A 512 34.28 2.08 4.54
N TRP A 513 32.99 1.78 4.48
CA TRP A 513 32.47 0.52 3.88
C TRP A 513 31.94 0.64 2.45
N LYS A 514 32.06 1.82 1.84
CA LYS A 514 31.50 2.12 0.51
C LYS A 514 31.96 1.16 -0.58
N ALA A 515 33.25 0.83 -0.61
CA ALA A 515 33.82 -0.02 -1.66
C ALA A 515 33.27 -1.44 -1.59
N GLN A 516 33.19 -2.01 -0.38
CA GLN A 516 32.65 -3.33 -0.11
C GLN A 516 31.14 -3.37 -0.42
N ALA A 517 30.39 -2.36 0.03
CA ALA A 517 28.96 -2.25 -0.21
C ALA A 517 28.63 -2.20 -1.72
N ASN A 518 29.36 -1.38 -2.48
CA ASN A 518 29.21 -1.31 -3.93
C ASN A 518 29.59 -2.63 -4.62
N ALA A 519 30.68 -3.27 -4.21
CA ALA A 519 31.11 -4.53 -4.80
C ALA A 519 30.06 -5.63 -4.62
N ILE A 520 29.48 -5.75 -3.43
CA ILE A 520 28.40 -6.70 -3.14
C ILE A 520 27.16 -6.34 -3.97
N LEU A 521 26.74 -5.08 -3.99
CA LEU A 521 25.58 -4.61 -4.76
C LEU A 521 25.68 -4.98 -6.25
N TYR A 522 26.78 -4.63 -6.91
CA TYR A 522 26.92 -4.90 -8.35
C TYR A 522 27.01 -6.39 -8.65
N ALA A 523 27.62 -7.19 -7.76
CA ALA A 523 27.61 -8.64 -7.89
C ALA A 523 26.18 -9.22 -7.76
N MET A 524 25.36 -8.70 -6.84
CA MET A 524 23.95 -9.08 -6.71
C MET A 524 23.16 -8.74 -7.98
N ILE A 525 23.29 -7.51 -8.48
CA ILE A 525 22.61 -7.06 -9.71
C ILE A 525 23.00 -7.97 -10.89
N ASP A 526 24.28 -8.35 -11.01
CA ASP A 526 24.76 -9.23 -12.08
C ASP A 526 24.13 -10.63 -12.06
N VAL A 527 23.76 -11.14 -10.89
CA VAL A 527 23.07 -12.43 -10.74
C VAL A 527 21.57 -12.26 -10.95
N LEU A 528 20.94 -11.24 -10.34
CA LEU A 528 19.52 -10.95 -10.50
C LEU A 528 19.15 -10.68 -11.96
N ALA A 529 20.01 -9.97 -12.69
CA ALA A 529 19.82 -9.69 -14.12
C ALA A 529 19.83 -10.93 -15.03
N ARG A 530 20.19 -12.11 -14.50
CA ARG A 530 20.12 -13.40 -15.24
C ARG A 530 18.79 -14.10 -15.02
N PHE A 531 17.98 -13.64 -14.06
CA PHE A 531 16.65 -14.17 -13.79
C PHE A 531 15.62 -13.43 -14.65
N GLU A 532 15.45 -13.89 -15.89
CA GLU A 532 14.64 -13.21 -16.91
C GLU A 532 13.22 -12.82 -16.47
N PRO A 533 12.44 -13.67 -15.76
CA PRO A 533 11.13 -13.27 -15.28
C PRO A 533 11.11 -12.01 -14.42
N LEU A 534 12.14 -11.81 -13.59
CA LEU A 534 12.29 -10.61 -12.76
C LEU A 534 12.63 -9.39 -13.61
N VAL A 535 13.57 -9.54 -14.54
CA VAL A 535 13.99 -8.47 -15.45
C VAL A 535 12.84 -8.02 -16.35
N ALA A 536 12.02 -8.95 -16.83
CA ALA A 536 10.83 -8.63 -17.61
C ALA A 536 9.81 -7.82 -16.80
N MET A 537 9.50 -8.26 -15.56
CA MET A 537 8.60 -7.52 -14.66
C MET A 537 9.15 -6.12 -14.34
N ASN A 538 10.44 -6.02 -14.02
CA ASN A 538 11.07 -4.75 -13.72
C ASN A 538 11.03 -3.80 -14.91
N ARG A 539 11.32 -4.28 -16.12
CA ARG A 539 11.28 -3.45 -17.33
C ARG A 539 9.88 -2.89 -17.57
N ASP A 540 8.85 -3.73 -17.49
CA ASP A 540 7.45 -3.31 -17.62
C ASP A 540 7.09 -2.23 -16.59
N GLN A 541 7.35 -2.50 -15.31
CA GLN A 541 7.03 -1.55 -14.25
C GLN A 541 7.86 -0.26 -14.31
N LEU A 542 9.14 -0.32 -14.68
CA LEU A 542 9.98 0.86 -14.85
C LEU A 542 9.53 1.71 -16.04
N ASP A 543 9.15 1.08 -17.15
CA ASP A 543 8.63 1.78 -18.32
C ASP A 543 7.30 2.46 -18.00
N ARG A 544 6.39 1.76 -17.31
CA ARG A 544 5.15 2.37 -16.79
C ARG A 544 5.45 3.52 -15.83
N HIS A 545 6.30 3.31 -14.83
CA HIS A 545 6.64 4.28 -13.80
C HIS A 545 7.11 5.63 -14.39
N LYS A 546 7.93 5.61 -15.46
CA LYS A 546 8.42 6.83 -16.13
C LYS A 546 7.29 7.71 -16.67
N HIS A 547 6.16 7.12 -17.06
CA HIS A 547 5.02 7.89 -17.55
C HIS A 547 4.26 8.63 -16.45
N TYR A 548 4.40 8.22 -15.20
CA TYR A 548 3.60 8.74 -14.08
C TYR A 548 4.41 9.55 -13.05
N THR A 549 5.73 9.64 -13.19
CA THR A 549 6.60 10.41 -12.28
C THR A 549 7.11 11.73 -12.84
N GLY A 550 6.66 12.14 -14.02
CA GLY A 550 7.08 13.40 -14.64
C GLY A 550 8.57 13.43 -15.05
N GLY A 551 9.22 12.27 -15.11
CA GLY A 551 10.61 12.10 -15.54
C GLY A 551 11.67 12.17 -14.43
N ASP A 552 11.31 12.61 -13.22
CA ASP A 552 12.23 12.65 -12.07
C ASP A 552 12.17 11.32 -11.32
N VAL A 553 13.23 10.53 -11.48
CA VAL A 553 13.35 9.20 -10.87
C VAL A 553 14.36 9.27 -9.73
N PRO A 554 13.98 9.04 -8.46
CA PRO A 554 14.87 9.25 -7.31
C PRO A 554 15.88 8.11 -7.11
N PHE A 555 16.03 7.20 -8.06
CA PHE A 555 16.87 6.01 -7.98
C PHE A 555 17.69 5.79 -9.25
N ALA A 556 18.80 5.06 -9.12
CA ALA A 556 19.59 4.62 -10.26
C ALA A 556 19.08 3.28 -10.78
N THR A 557 19.36 2.97 -12.05
CA THR A 557 19.04 1.67 -12.65
C THR A 557 20.28 1.04 -13.28
N HIS A 558 20.51 -0.25 -13.04
CA HIS A 558 21.53 -1.03 -13.74
C HIS A 558 20.96 -2.40 -14.12
N LYS A 559 20.99 -2.74 -15.42
CA LYS A 559 20.43 -4.00 -15.96
C LYS A 559 18.97 -4.22 -15.51
N ASP A 560 18.16 -3.17 -15.64
CA ASP A 560 16.74 -3.15 -15.26
C ASP A 560 16.48 -3.38 -13.75
N ILE A 561 17.51 -3.34 -12.90
CA ILE A 561 17.35 -3.36 -11.43
C ILE A 561 17.51 -1.93 -10.91
N ALA A 562 16.48 -1.40 -10.26
CA ALA A 562 16.53 -0.11 -9.58
C ALA A 562 17.32 -0.23 -8.26
N PHE A 563 18.07 0.80 -7.88
CA PHE A 563 18.78 0.82 -6.62
C PHE A 563 19.05 2.21 -6.04
N LEU A 564 19.23 2.24 -4.72
CA LEU A 564 19.61 3.41 -3.90
C LEU A 564 20.86 3.07 -3.07
N ILE A 565 21.70 4.06 -2.81
CA ILE A 565 22.95 3.89 -2.06
C ILE A 565 23.13 5.09 -1.12
N ASP A 566 23.10 4.84 0.18
CA ASP A 566 23.19 5.86 1.22
C ASP A 566 24.29 5.53 2.24
N GLU A 567 25.11 6.54 2.59
CA GLU A 567 26.01 6.45 3.75
C GLU A 567 25.22 6.82 5.02
N VAL A 568 25.28 5.98 6.06
CA VAL A 568 24.55 6.18 7.33
C VAL A 568 25.50 6.11 8.52
N SER A 569 25.21 6.87 9.58
CA SER A 569 25.97 6.81 10.85
C SER A 569 25.45 5.74 11.79
N GLU A 570 24.13 5.51 11.76
CA GLU A 570 23.41 4.59 12.63
C GLU A 570 23.25 3.20 12.00
N GLY A 571 22.72 2.25 12.77
CA GLY A 571 22.47 0.87 12.34
C GLY A 571 23.40 -0.15 12.99
N VAL A 572 22.92 -1.39 13.11
CA VAL A 572 23.62 -2.48 13.82
C VAL A 572 24.80 -3.01 13.01
N PHE A 573 24.66 -3.08 11.68
CA PHE A 573 25.62 -3.69 10.78
C PHE A 573 26.36 -2.63 9.95
N PRO A 574 27.64 -2.84 9.61
CA PRO A 574 28.38 -1.93 8.72
C PRO A 574 27.79 -1.79 7.32
N ILE A 575 27.27 -2.88 6.76
CA ILE A 575 26.55 -2.89 5.47
C ILE A 575 25.19 -3.54 5.69
N THR A 576 24.13 -2.83 5.30
CA THR A 576 22.77 -3.37 5.21
C THR A 576 22.29 -3.25 3.77
N ILE A 577 21.87 -4.35 3.17
CA ILE A 577 21.22 -4.38 1.87
C ILE A 577 19.76 -4.75 2.10
N ILE A 578 18.89 -3.83 1.73
CA ILE A 578 17.45 -3.96 1.81
C ILE A 578 16.96 -4.33 0.40
N THR A 579 16.23 -5.42 0.28
CA THR A 579 15.53 -5.74 -0.97
C THR A 579 14.12 -5.17 -0.91
N GLU A 580 13.57 -4.74 -2.03
CA GLU A 580 12.24 -4.12 -2.08
C GLU A 580 11.48 -4.73 -3.24
N ALA A 581 10.59 -5.69 -2.91
CA ALA A 581 9.72 -6.37 -3.86
C ALA A 581 8.33 -5.68 -3.90
N PRO A 582 7.71 -5.43 -5.07
CA PRO A 582 6.32 -4.95 -5.15
C PRO A 582 5.31 -6.04 -4.68
N ASP A 583 5.32 -6.36 -3.39
CA ASP A 583 4.76 -7.58 -2.80
C ASP A 583 3.79 -7.36 -1.63
N GLU A 584 3.42 -6.10 -1.36
CA GLU A 584 2.40 -5.81 -0.37
C GLU A 584 1.11 -6.52 -0.79
N THR A 585 0.83 -7.62 -0.08
CA THR A 585 -0.28 -8.56 -0.27
C THR A 585 -0.42 -9.12 -1.70
N VAL A 586 0.56 -9.90 -2.17
CA VAL A 586 0.50 -10.63 -3.47
C VAL A 586 0.37 -12.15 -3.31
N TYR A 587 -0.14 -12.82 -4.35
CA TYR A 587 -0.37 -14.28 -4.37
C TYR A 587 0.06 -14.90 -5.70
N GLY A 588 -0.03 -16.22 -5.80
CA GLY A 588 0.12 -16.96 -7.05
C GLY A 588 1.53 -16.85 -7.62
N GLU A 589 1.61 -16.77 -8.94
CA GLU A 589 2.89 -16.70 -9.66
C GLU A 589 3.64 -15.39 -9.38
N ARG A 590 2.94 -14.26 -9.11
CA ARG A 590 3.58 -13.01 -8.68
C ARG A 590 4.29 -13.20 -7.33
N PHE A 591 3.66 -13.89 -6.39
CA PHE A 591 4.29 -14.22 -5.10
C PHE A 591 5.52 -15.13 -5.31
N LYS A 592 5.39 -16.17 -6.14
CA LYS A 592 6.50 -17.09 -6.48
C LYS A 592 7.71 -16.41 -7.10
N LEU A 593 7.46 -15.52 -8.06
CA LEU A 593 8.46 -14.71 -8.72
C LEU A 593 9.25 -13.90 -7.68
N GLN A 594 8.53 -13.20 -6.82
CA GLN A 594 9.12 -12.26 -5.88
C GLN A 594 9.89 -12.97 -4.75
N HIS A 595 9.34 -14.02 -4.14
CA HIS A 595 10.11 -14.76 -3.13
C HIS A 595 11.29 -15.55 -3.73
N THR A 596 11.32 -15.75 -5.06
CA THR A 596 12.49 -16.25 -5.78
C THR A 596 13.55 -15.17 -5.97
N ALA A 597 13.17 -13.95 -6.33
CA ALA A 597 14.08 -12.81 -6.37
C ALA A 597 14.70 -12.51 -4.99
N GLN A 598 13.90 -12.59 -3.91
CA GLN A 598 14.36 -12.48 -2.53
C GLN A 598 15.44 -13.54 -2.21
N MET A 599 15.18 -14.80 -2.55
CA MET A 599 16.13 -15.90 -2.36
C MET A 599 17.44 -15.67 -3.14
N ILE A 600 17.35 -15.31 -4.42
CA ILE A 600 18.52 -15.04 -5.28
C ILE A 600 19.36 -13.89 -4.71
N SER A 601 18.71 -12.85 -4.18
CA SER A 601 19.39 -11.70 -3.55
C SER A 601 20.25 -12.14 -2.37
N VAL A 602 19.70 -12.94 -1.44
CA VAL A 602 20.46 -13.45 -0.31
C VAL A 602 21.64 -14.33 -0.76
N LEU A 603 21.42 -15.24 -1.71
CA LEU A 603 22.47 -16.15 -2.17
C LEU A 603 23.60 -15.44 -2.90
N SER A 604 23.26 -14.47 -3.75
CA SER A 604 24.26 -13.67 -4.47
C SER A 604 25.05 -12.77 -3.53
N ALA A 605 24.41 -12.17 -2.52
CA ALA A 605 25.08 -11.39 -1.49
C ALA A 605 26.04 -12.25 -0.66
N ALA A 606 25.59 -13.44 -0.25
CA ALA A 606 26.41 -14.40 0.50
C ALA A 606 27.66 -14.83 -0.28
N GLU A 607 27.51 -15.12 -1.58
CA GLU A 607 28.64 -15.48 -2.44
C GLU A 607 29.61 -14.31 -2.61
N ALA A 608 29.12 -13.12 -2.97
CA ALA A 608 29.94 -11.92 -3.15
C ALA A 608 30.70 -11.54 -1.87
N SER A 609 30.09 -11.77 -0.70
CA SER A 609 30.68 -11.44 0.58
C SER A 609 31.96 -12.22 0.89
N LYS A 610 32.12 -13.45 0.36
CA LYS A 610 33.30 -14.29 0.62
C LYS A 610 34.57 -13.59 0.16
N ASP A 611 34.59 -13.10 -1.06
CA ASP A 611 35.78 -12.42 -1.60
C ASP A 611 35.96 -11.03 -1.00
N VAL A 612 34.84 -10.29 -0.87
CA VAL A 612 34.87 -8.88 -0.46
C VAL A 612 35.24 -8.72 1.02
N LEU A 613 34.74 -9.60 1.90
CA LEU A 613 34.87 -9.45 3.35
C LEU A 613 35.93 -10.35 3.99
N GLN A 614 36.50 -11.32 3.26
CA GLN A 614 37.62 -12.13 3.79
C GLN A 614 39.01 -11.60 3.42
N HIS A 615 39.12 -10.78 2.37
CA HIS A 615 40.40 -10.43 1.75
C HIS A 615 40.73 -8.92 1.74
N THR A 616 39.89 -8.07 2.30
CA THR A 616 40.18 -6.63 2.44
C THR A 616 40.59 -6.28 3.86
N ASP A 617 41.51 -5.33 4.01
CA ASP A 617 41.76 -4.64 5.29
C ASP A 617 40.44 -3.95 5.65
N LEU A 618 39.64 -4.60 6.51
CA LEU A 618 38.36 -4.08 6.96
C LEU A 618 38.58 -2.78 7.76
N PRO A 619 37.71 -1.76 7.59
CA PRO A 619 37.82 -0.46 8.26
C PRO A 619 37.88 -0.51 9.79
#